data_AF-A0A2S5SY26-F1
#
_entry.id   AF-A0A2S5SY26-F1
#
_cell.length_a   1.000
_cell.length_b   1.000
_cell.length_c   1.000
_cell.angle_alpha   90.00
_cell.angle_beta   90.00
_cell.angle_gamma   90.00
#
_symmetry.space_group_name_H-M   'P 1'
#
loop_
_entity.id
_entity.type
_entity.pdbx_description
1 polymer ?
#
loop_
_entity_poly.entity_id
_entity_poly.type
_entity_poly.pdbx_seq_one_letter_code
_entity_poly.pdbx_strand_id
1 'polypeptide(L)'
;MKVVGFCGYSGSGKTTLVEQVIGGLKLAGQRVSVVKHAHHAFDIDHPGKDSWRHRQAGAFEVVVASDRRLAKIREFEAPCEPTVHQLIAELYDCDWVLVEGFKHADLLKIEVWRASLGHRAQYVEDPFVTAIATDSPGELPHPTLRPVLDLNDAASVVEHLLHNQDRYEYRSPFSDAQPGGGAGEAAGSSYADLRD
;
A
#
# COMPACT_ATOMS: atom_id res chain seq x y z
N MET A 1 -4.21 -8.19 10.46
CA MET A 1 -3.80 -8.16 9.04
C MET A 1 -2.29 -8.20 8.98
N LYS A 2 -1.73 -8.72 7.90
CA LYS A 2 -0.29 -8.75 7.64
C LYS A 2 0.10 -7.65 6.65
N VAL A 3 1.28 -7.07 6.80
CA VAL A 3 1.78 -6.02 5.91
C VAL A 3 3.20 -6.37 5.46
N VAL A 4 3.43 -6.35 4.14
CA VAL A 4 4.76 -6.52 3.55
C VAL A 4 5.02 -5.47 2.47
N GLY A 5 6.19 -4.84 2.53
CA GLY A 5 6.65 -3.94 1.49
C GLY A 5 7.37 -4.65 0.35
N PHE A 6 7.32 -4.07 -0.84
CA PHE A 6 8.15 -4.41 -1.98
C PHE A 6 8.95 -3.18 -2.40
N CYS A 7 10.26 -3.21 -2.18
CA CYS A 7 11.17 -2.13 -2.53
C CYS A 7 12.12 -2.56 -3.67
N GLY A 8 12.78 -1.60 -4.29
CA GLY A 8 13.65 -1.83 -5.44
C GLY A 8 13.56 -0.70 -6.47
N TYR A 9 14.58 -0.58 -7.31
CA TYR A 9 14.67 0.51 -8.28
C TYR A 9 13.66 0.38 -9.42
N SER A 10 13.41 1.48 -10.14
CA SER A 10 12.53 1.45 -11.32
C SER A 10 13.04 0.42 -12.33
N GLY A 11 12.13 -0.27 -13.02
CA GLY A 11 12.49 -1.32 -13.97
C GLY A 11 12.90 -2.67 -13.36
N SER A 12 12.99 -2.82 -12.03
CA SER A 12 13.39 -4.11 -11.42
C SER A 12 12.35 -5.24 -11.54
N GLY A 13 11.14 -4.95 -12.00
CA GLY A 13 10.06 -5.94 -12.13
C GLY A 13 9.12 -6.02 -10.92
N LYS A 14 9.23 -5.08 -9.96
CA LYS A 14 8.36 -5.02 -8.76
C LYS A 14 6.88 -5.13 -9.09
N THR A 15 6.38 -4.28 -9.98
CA THR A 15 4.94 -4.22 -10.28
C THR A 15 4.44 -5.59 -10.79
N THR A 16 5.20 -6.21 -11.70
CA THR A 16 4.89 -7.56 -12.21
C THR A 16 4.91 -8.62 -11.11
N LEU A 17 5.93 -8.61 -10.24
CA LEU A 17 5.98 -9.55 -9.12
C LEU A 17 4.79 -9.35 -8.17
N VAL A 18 4.49 -8.10 -7.81
CA VAL A 18 3.38 -7.76 -6.90
C VAL A 18 2.04 -8.22 -7.49
N GLU A 19 1.79 -7.99 -8.78
CA GLU A 19 0.58 -8.49 -9.47
C GLU A 19 0.42 -10.01 -9.35
N GLN A 20 1.51 -10.75 -9.58
CA GLN A 20 1.50 -12.22 -9.49
C GLN A 20 1.31 -12.70 -8.04
N VAL A 21 1.95 -12.04 -7.08
CA VAL A 21 1.79 -12.33 -5.64
C VAL A 21 0.35 -12.06 -5.18
N ILE A 22 -0.29 -10.98 -5.64
CA ILE A 22 -1.73 -10.73 -5.39
C ILE A 22 -2.56 -11.91 -5.90
N GLY A 23 -2.30 -12.37 -7.13
CA GLY A 23 -2.97 -13.53 -7.71
C GLY A 23 -2.79 -14.78 -6.86
N GLY A 24 -1.56 -15.11 -6.47
CA GLY A 24 -1.25 -16.30 -5.68
C GLY A 24 -1.83 -16.27 -4.26
N LEU A 25 -1.75 -15.14 -3.55
CA LEU A 25 -2.37 -14.98 -2.23
C LEU A 25 -3.90 -15.10 -2.30
N LYS A 26 -4.54 -14.55 -3.34
CA LYS A 26 -5.98 -14.71 -3.56
C LYS A 26 -6.36 -16.15 -3.84
N LEU A 27 -5.56 -16.89 -4.64
CA LEU A 27 -5.77 -18.32 -4.87
C LEU A 27 -5.62 -19.13 -3.57
N ALA A 28 -4.78 -18.68 -2.64
CA ALA A 28 -4.65 -19.22 -1.29
C ALA A 28 -5.74 -18.74 -0.30
N GLY A 29 -6.82 -18.13 -0.79
CA GLY A 29 -7.97 -17.73 0.01
C GLY A 29 -7.78 -16.44 0.83
N GLN A 30 -6.71 -15.68 0.60
CA GLN A 30 -6.44 -14.43 1.31
C GLN A 30 -7.15 -13.24 0.67
N ARG A 31 -7.70 -12.34 1.50
CA ARG A 31 -8.13 -11.00 1.10
C ARG A 31 -6.93 -10.07 1.05
N VAL A 32 -6.62 -9.55 -0.13
CA VAL A 32 -5.39 -8.75 -0.36
C VAL A 32 -5.74 -7.32 -0.78
N SER A 33 -5.16 -6.36 -0.08
CA SER A 33 -5.16 -4.93 -0.42
C SER A 33 -3.76 -4.48 -0.85
N VAL A 34 -3.68 -3.35 -1.56
CA VAL A 34 -2.41 -2.75 -2.00
C VAL A 34 -2.36 -1.29 -1.59
N VAL A 35 -1.24 -0.87 -1.02
CA VAL A 35 -0.90 0.54 -0.86
C VAL A 35 0.21 0.88 -1.84
N LYS A 36 -0.01 1.86 -2.70
CA LYS A 36 0.97 2.30 -3.69
C LYS A 36 1.30 3.77 -3.49
N HIS A 37 2.58 4.10 -3.45
CA HIS A 37 3.03 5.49 -3.50
C HIS A 37 3.16 5.96 -4.95
N ALA A 38 2.46 7.03 -5.32
CA ALA A 38 2.56 7.66 -6.64
C ALA A 38 3.47 8.89 -6.56
N HIS A 39 4.47 8.99 -7.46
CA HIS A 39 5.46 10.08 -7.43
C HIS A 39 4.98 11.41 -8.04
N HIS A 40 3.75 11.48 -8.55
CA HIS A 40 3.18 12.66 -9.21
C HIS A 40 1.69 12.82 -8.86
N ALA A 41 1.16 14.03 -9.10
CA ALA A 41 -0.28 14.26 -9.09
C ALA A 41 -0.95 13.23 -10.02
N PHE A 42 -1.93 12.51 -9.48
CA PHE A 42 -2.73 11.53 -10.22
C PHE A 42 -4.20 11.86 -10.01
N ASP A 43 -5.02 11.60 -11.03
CA ASP A 43 -6.47 11.63 -10.91
C ASP A 43 -7.01 10.29 -11.41
N ILE A 44 -7.90 9.69 -10.64
CA ILE A 44 -8.59 8.44 -10.99
C ILE A 44 -9.99 8.70 -11.56
N ASP A 45 -10.48 9.93 -11.46
CA ASP A 45 -11.77 10.35 -11.97
C ASP A 45 -11.66 10.87 -13.42
N HIS A 46 -12.81 11.06 -14.05
CA HIS A 46 -12.90 11.55 -15.43
C HIS A 46 -13.43 12.99 -15.47
N PRO A 47 -12.69 13.95 -16.05
CA PRO A 47 -13.15 15.32 -16.19
C PRO A 47 -14.55 15.43 -16.80
N GLY A 48 -15.39 16.26 -16.18
CA GLY A 48 -16.77 16.52 -16.62
C GLY A 48 -17.82 15.52 -16.14
N LYS A 49 -17.43 14.38 -15.54
CA LYS A 49 -18.38 13.46 -14.87
C LYS A 49 -18.85 14.03 -13.53
N ASP A 50 -19.94 13.46 -13.01
CA ASP A 50 -20.58 13.99 -11.80
C ASP A 50 -19.63 13.99 -10.61
N SER A 51 -18.98 12.87 -10.27
CA SER A 51 -18.02 12.79 -9.16
C SER A 51 -16.88 13.81 -9.28
N TRP A 52 -16.37 14.02 -10.50
CA TRP A 52 -15.35 15.04 -10.76
C TRP A 52 -15.90 16.45 -10.51
N ARG A 53 -17.10 16.75 -11.00
CA ARG A 53 -17.76 18.05 -10.77
C ARG A 53 -18.03 18.31 -9.29
N HIS A 54 -18.34 17.28 -8.49
CA HIS A 54 -18.53 17.42 -7.05
C HIS A 54 -17.21 17.78 -6.35
N ARG A 55 -16.10 17.11 -6.70
CA ARG A 55 -14.74 17.47 -6.23
C ARG A 55 -14.39 18.92 -6.59
N GLN A 56 -14.59 19.31 -7.85
CA GLN A 56 -14.31 20.68 -8.31
C GLN A 56 -15.21 21.74 -7.67
N ALA A 57 -16.40 21.37 -7.20
CA ALA A 57 -17.28 22.26 -6.45
C ALA A 57 -16.84 22.45 -4.98
N GLY A 58 -15.80 21.74 -4.53
CA GLY A 58 -15.23 21.84 -3.18
C GLY A 58 -15.68 20.74 -2.22
N ALA A 59 -16.22 19.62 -2.70
CA ALA A 59 -16.49 18.48 -1.84
C ALA A 59 -15.16 17.95 -1.26
N PHE A 60 -15.05 17.93 0.07
CA PHE A 60 -13.88 17.40 0.77
C PHE A 60 -13.66 15.90 0.51
N GLU A 61 -14.75 15.14 0.45
CA GLU A 61 -14.73 13.71 0.13
C GLU A 61 -15.88 13.36 -0.80
N VAL A 62 -15.61 12.53 -1.81
CA VAL A 62 -16.61 11.98 -2.73
C VAL A 62 -16.53 10.46 -2.69
N VAL A 63 -17.67 9.82 -2.43
CA VAL A 63 -17.82 8.36 -2.41
C VAL A 63 -18.76 7.95 -3.53
N VAL A 64 -18.27 7.08 -4.42
CA VAL A 64 -19.02 6.53 -5.56
C VAL A 64 -19.05 5.02 -5.43
N ALA A 65 -20.23 4.42 -5.57
CA ALA A 65 -20.39 2.96 -5.44
C ALA A 65 -21.24 2.38 -6.58
N SER A 66 -20.99 1.11 -6.88
CA SER A 66 -21.85 0.25 -7.69
C SER A 66 -21.99 -1.13 -7.02
N ASP A 67 -22.77 -2.01 -7.62
CA ASP A 67 -22.84 -3.45 -7.31
C ASP A 67 -21.49 -4.20 -7.30
N ARG A 68 -20.42 -3.60 -7.84
CA ARG A 68 -19.10 -4.25 -8.01
C ARG A 68 -17.96 -3.58 -7.26
N ARG A 69 -18.07 -2.29 -6.93
CA ARG A 69 -16.93 -1.54 -6.36
C ARG A 69 -17.36 -0.27 -5.63
N LEU A 70 -16.48 0.20 -4.76
CA LEU A 70 -16.52 1.51 -4.14
C LEU A 70 -15.24 2.27 -4.50
N ALA A 71 -15.37 3.54 -4.85
CA ALA A 71 -14.28 4.49 -4.99
C ALA A 71 -14.50 5.63 -4.00
N LYS A 72 -13.47 5.95 -3.22
CA LYS A 72 -13.46 7.07 -2.27
C LYS A 72 -12.31 7.98 -2.66
N ILE A 73 -12.60 9.25 -2.87
CA ILE A 73 -11.59 10.26 -3.16
C ILE A 73 -11.71 11.37 -2.12
N ARG A 74 -10.64 11.62 -1.39
CA ARG A 74 -10.54 12.67 -0.38
C ARG A 74 -9.52 13.70 -0.82
N GLU A 75 -9.90 14.96 -0.79
CA GLU A 75 -8.97 16.08 -0.98
C GLU A 75 -8.22 16.37 0.31
N PHE A 76 -6.97 16.79 0.21
CA PHE A 76 -6.26 17.35 1.36
C PHE A 76 -6.48 18.87 1.39
N GLU A 77 -6.88 19.40 2.55
CA GLU A 77 -7.07 20.85 2.73
C GLU A 77 -5.78 21.66 2.49
N ALA A 78 -4.64 21.02 2.73
CA ALA A 78 -3.31 21.54 2.42
C ALA A 78 -2.45 20.41 1.81
N PRO A 79 -1.46 20.73 0.97
CA PRO A 79 -0.51 19.73 0.46
C PRO A 79 0.11 18.94 1.60
N CYS A 80 -0.09 17.63 1.58
CA CYS A 80 0.51 16.73 2.56
C CYS A 80 0.95 15.44 1.88
N GLU A 81 1.93 14.78 2.47
CA GLU A 81 2.42 13.49 2.00
C GLU A 81 2.10 12.46 3.09
N PRO A 82 1.03 11.65 2.93
CA PRO A 82 0.62 10.72 3.96
C PRO A 82 1.69 9.64 4.16
N THR A 83 1.94 9.32 5.42
CA THR A 83 2.76 8.16 5.78
C THR A 83 2.11 6.87 5.29
N VAL A 84 2.90 5.81 5.09
CA VAL A 84 2.37 4.50 4.73
C VAL A 84 1.35 3.99 5.76
N HIS A 85 1.56 4.28 7.05
CA HIS A 85 0.65 3.86 8.12
C HIS A 85 -0.70 4.57 8.04
N GLN A 86 -0.72 5.86 7.70
CA GLN A 86 -1.97 6.59 7.46
C GLN A 86 -2.73 6.00 6.27
N LEU A 87 -2.04 5.63 5.19
CA LEU A 87 -2.68 4.97 4.04
C LEU A 87 -3.20 3.57 4.36
N ILE A 88 -2.46 2.78 5.16
CA ILE A 88 -2.92 1.47 5.62
C ILE A 88 -4.19 1.61 6.48
N ALA A 89 -4.28 2.66 7.31
CA ALA A 89 -5.45 2.92 8.15
C ALA A 89 -6.73 3.27 7.36
N GLU A 90 -6.61 3.69 6.10
CA GLU A 90 -7.76 3.95 5.22
C GLU A 90 -8.34 2.68 4.57
N LEU A 91 -7.65 1.53 4.69
CA LEU A 91 -8.07 0.27 4.09
C LEU A 91 -9.21 -0.39 4.88
N TYR A 92 -10.07 -1.08 4.14
CA TYR A 92 -11.06 -1.99 4.71
C TYR A 92 -10.42 -3.32 5.13
N ASP A 93 -11.12 -4.09 5.97
CA ASP A 93 -10.63 -5.37 6.51
C ASP A 93 -10.07 -6.29 5.42
N CYS A 94 -8.84 -6.74 5.60
CA CYS A 94 -8.12 -7.65 4.72
C CYS A 94 -7.11 -8.49 5.50
N ASP A 95 -6.64 -9.58 4.89
CA ASP A 95 -5.67 -10.48 5.49
C ASP A 95 -4.25 -10.00 5.23
N TRP A 96 -3.99 -9.48 4.02
CA TRP A 96 -2.69 -8.97 3.58
C TRP A 96 -2.78 -7.59 2.96
N VAL A 97 -1.80 -6.74 3.26
CA VAL A 97 -1.53 -5.50 2.54
C VAL A 97 -0.14 -5.60 1.92
N LEU A 98 -0.08 -5.43 0.60
CA LEU A 98 1.20 -5.30 -0.11
C LEU A 98 1.49 -3.82 -0.33
N VAL A 99 2.65 -3.35 0.09
CA VAL A 99 3.07 -1.96 -0.08
C VAL A 99 4.06 -1.84 -1.23
N GLU A 100 3.66 -1.19 -2.32
CA GLU A 100 4.56 -0.86 -3.44
C GLU A 100 5.05 0.59 -3.29
N GLY A 101 6.36 0.76 -3.14
CA GLY A 101 6.97 2.06 -2.89
C GLY A 101 7.35 2.24 -1.42
N PHE A 102 7.26 3.47 -0.90
CA PHE A 102 7.63 3.80 0.49
C PHE A 102 8.97 3.17 0.92
N LYS A 103 10.01 3.32 0.08
CA LYS A 103 11.30 2.62 0.26
C LYS A 103 11.92 2.82 1.65
N HIS A 104 11.66 3.97 2.27
CA HIS A 104 12.16 4.35 3.61
C HIS A 104 11.19 4.04 4.76
N ALA A 105 10.03 3.44 4.51
CA ALA A 105 9.14 3.03 5.58
C ALA A 105 9.74 1.92 6.43
N ASP A 106 9.39 1.94 7.71
CA ASP A 106 9.69 0.97 8.76
C ASP A 106 8.77 -0.26 8.69
N LEU A 107 8.50 -0.73 7.47
CA LEU A 107 7.77 -1.96 7.20
C LEU A 107 8.73 -3.04 6.71
N LEU A 108 8.57 -4.26 7.24
CA LEU A 108 9.29 -5.41 6.71
C LEU A 108 9.00 -5.57 5.23
N LYS A 109 10.06 -5.73 4.44
CA LYS A 109 9.96 -5.68 2.98
C LYS A 109 10.80 -6.76 2.30
N ILE A 110 10.39 -7.09 1.08
CA ILE A 110 11.16 -7.87 0.12
C ILE A 110 11.79 -6.89 -0.86
N GLU A 111 13.12 -6.95 -1.00
CA GLU A 111 13.81 -6.18 -2.02
C GLU A 111 13.77 -6.90 -3.35
N VAL A 112 13.28 -6.25 -4.40
CA VAL A 112 13.37 -6.70 -5.79
C VAL A 112 14.58 -6.07 -6.45
N TRP A 113 15.62 -6.88 -6.64
CA TRP A 113 16.93 -6.44 -7.13
C TRP A 113 17.34 -7.22 -8.38
N ARG A 114 17.92 -6.52 -9.36
CA ARG A 114 18.49 -7.12 -10.58
C ARG A 114 19.89 -6.57 -10.81
N ALA A 115 20.85 -7.46 -11.04
CA ALA A 115 22.24 -7.09 -11.33
C ALA A 115 22.33 -6.23 -12.61
N SER A 116 21.53 -6.57 -13.63
CA SER A 116 21.50 -5.91 -14.94
C SER A 116 21.17 -4.42 -14.90
N LEU A 117 20.52 -3.93 -13.84
CA LEU A 117 20.20 -2.51 -13.69
C LEU A 117 21.34 -1.68 -13.09
N GLY A 118 22.41 -2.31 -12.59
CA GLY A 118 23.57 -1.63 -12.03
C GLY A 118 23.31 -0.79 -10.78
N HIS A 119 22.14 -0.96 -10.15
CA HIS A 119 21.81 -0.26 -8.91
C HIS A 119 22.32 -1.00 -7.68
N ARG A 120 22.72 -0.25 -6.65
CA ARG A 120 23.12 -0.82 -5.35
C ARG A 120 21.98 -1.64 -4.74
N ALA A 121 22.31 -2.73 -4.07
CA ALA A 121 21.35 -3.49 -3.29
C ALA A 121 21.10 -2.82 -1.93
N GLN A 122 19.85 -2.65 -1.55
CA GLN A 122 19.42 -1.93 -0.35
C GLN A 122 19.45 -2.80 0.91
N TYR A 123 19.35 -4.12 0.82
CA TYR A 123 19.39 -5.04 1.96
C TYR A 123 20.66 -4.89 2.82
N VAL A 124 21.72 -4.31 2.25
CA VAL A 124 22.98 -4.07 2.95
C VAL A 124 22.79 -3.04 4.07
N GLU A 125 22.03 -1.99 3.80
CA GLU A 125 21.86 -0.83 4.69
C GLU A 125 20.47 -0.75 5.32
N ASP A 126 19.45 -1.36 4.71
CA ASP A 126 18.07 -1.32 5.18
C ASP A 126 17.76 -2.53 6.10
N PRO A 127 17.61 -2.32 7.42
CA PRO A 127 17.33 -3.41 8.36
C PRO A 127 15.93 -4.00 8.18
N PHE A 128 15.02 -3.30 7.49
CA PHE A 128 13.66 -3.78 7.24
C PHE A 128 13.58 -4.74 6.04
N VAL A 129 14.63 -4.85 5.23
CA VAL A 129 14.68 -5.87 4.18
C VAL A 129 14.83 -7.25 4.82
N THR A 130 13.85 -8.11 4.58
CA THR A 130 13.75 -9.46 5.17
C THR A 130 14.11 -10.56 4.19
N ALA A 131 13.93 -10.34 2.89
CA ALA A 131 14.28 -11.25 1.81
C ALA A 131 14.64 -10.44 0.55
N ILE A 132 15.35 -11.07 -0.38
CA ILE A 132 15.68 -10.50 -1.69
C ILE A 132 15.05 -11.37 -2.78
N ALA A 133 14.25 -10.78 -3.65
CA ALA A 133 13.80 -11.39 -4.89
C ALA A 133 14.71 -10.93 -6.05
N THR A 134 15.42 -11.86 -6.67
CA THR A 134 16.36 -11.55 -7.76
C THR A 134 16.40 -12.64 -8.84
N ASP A 135 16.79 -12.26 -10.04
CA ASP A 135 17.11 -13.16 -11.17
C ASP A 135 18.59 -13.56 -11.21
N SER A 136 19.45 -12.89 -10.42
CA SER A 136 20.90 -13.09 -10.40
C SER A 136 21.41 -13.32 -8.97
N PRO A 137 21.03 -14.42 -8.28
CA PRO A 137 21.41 -14.66 -6.89
C PRO A 137 22.93 -14.75 -6.67
N GLY A 138 23.68 -15.24 -7.66
CA GLY A 138 25.15 -15.32 -7.61
C GLY A 138 25.88 -13.98 -7.78
N GLU A 139 25.17 -12.90 -8.13
CA GLU A 139 25.74 -11.57 -8.36
C GLU A 139 25.42 -10.60 -7.22
N LEU A 140 24.81 -11.07 -6.12
CA LEU A 140 24.53 -10.24 -4.96
C LEU A 140 25.83 -9.57 -4.45
N PRO A 141 25.83 -8.23 -4.26
CA PRO A 141 27.06 -7.51 -3.93
C PRO A 141 27.66 -7.87 -2.56
N HIS A 142 26.84 -8.36 -1.63
CA HIS A 142 27.27 -8.79 -0.30
C HIS A 142 26.61 -10.12 0.10
N PRO A 143 27.34 -11.06 0.73
CA PRO A 143 26.71 -12.25 1.30
C PRO A 143 25.64 -11.88 2.33
N THR A 144 24.56 -12.66 2.39
CA THR A 144 23.49 -12.45 3.36
C THR A 144 22.88 -13.77 3.82
N LEU A 145 22.37 -13.78 5.06
CA LEU A 145 21.60 -14.90 5.61
C LEU A 145 20.10 -14.75 5.33
N ARG A 146 19.69 -13.65 4.69
CA ARG A 146 18.30 -13.43 4.29
C ARG A 146 17.91 -14.41 3.18
N PRO A 147 16.66 -14.88 3.14
CA PRO A 147 16.14 -15.65 2.02
C PRO A 147 16.36 -14.92 0.70
N VAL A 148 16.87 -15.66 -0.29
CA VAL A 148 17.00 -15.22 -1.67
C VAL A 148 15.98 -16.00 -2.50
N LEU A 149 14.99 -15.29 -3.02
CA LEU A 149 13.85 -15.81 -3.76
C LEU A 149 14.08 -15.59 -5.26
N ASP A 150 13.61 -16.51 -6.10
CA ASP A 150 13.65 -16.33 -7.54
C ASP A 150 12.58 -15.31 -7.95
N LEU A 151 13.04 -14.19 -8.52
CA LEU A 151 12.16 -13.12 -9.00
C LEU A 151 11.19 -13.57 -10.10
N ASN A 152 11.53 -14.63 -10.85
CA ASN A 152 10.70 -15.15 -11.92
C ASN A 152 9.77 -16.28 -11.45
N ASP A 153 9.84 -16.67 -10.17
CA ASP A 153 8.94 -17.63 -9.54
C ASP A 153 8.14 -16.97 -8.40
N ALA A 154 7.06 -16.28 -8.79
CA ALA A 154 6.16 -15.66 -7.82
C ALA A 154 5.48 -16.67 -6.87
N ALA A 155 5.37 -17.95 -7.25
CA ALA A 155 4.81 -18.97 -6.37
C ALA A 155 5.71 -19.20 -5.16
N SER A 156 7.04 -19.24 -5.35
CA SER A 156 8.01 -19.29 -4.24
C SER A 156 7.89 -18.10 -3.29
N VAL A 157 7.60 -16.91 -3.82
CA VAL A 157 7.41 -15.69 -3.01
C VAL A 157 6.12 -15.79 -2.19
N VAL A 158 5.02 -16.26 -2.80
CA VAL A 158 3.74 -16.49 -2.09
C VAL A 158 3.91 -17.53 -1.00
N GLU A 159 4.56 -18.64 -1.31
CA GLU A 159 4.87 -19.71 -0.36
C GLU A 159 5.71 -19.17 0.81
N HIS A 160 6.73 -18.37 0.53
CA HIS A 160 7.56 -17.73 1.54
C HIS A 160 6.72 -16.84 2.48
N LEU A 161 5.85 -16.00 1.92
CA LEU A 161 4.98 -15.11 2.70
C LEU A 161 3.99 -15.88 3.59
N LEU A 162 3.35 -16.94 3.05
CA LEU A 162 2.39 -17.74 3.80
C LEU A 162 3.07 -18.54 4.93
N HIS A 163 4.23 -19.15 4.64
CA HIS A 163 4.99 -19.89 5.66
C HIS A 163 5.54 -19.00 6.77
N ASN A 164 5.87 -17.73 6.47
CA ASN A 164 6.46 -16.80 7.41
C ASN A 164 5.48 -15.69 7.86
N GLN A 165 4.17 -15.92 7.71
CA GLN A 165 3.15 -14.89 7.86
C GLN A 165 3.17 -14.17 9.22
N ASP A 166 3.49 -14.87 10.31
CA ASP A 166 3.50 -14.32 11.66
C ASP A 166 4.54 -13.19 11.81
N ARG A 167 5.59 -13.21 10.98
CA ARG A 167 6.60 -12.15 10.93
C ARG A 167 6.02 -10.82 10.43
N TYR A 168 4.97 -10.88 9.61
CA TYR A 168 4.36 -9.73 8.96
C TYR A 168 3.11 -9.22 9.67
N GLU A 169 2.77 -9.76 10.85
CA GLU A 169 1.66 -9.25 11.66
C GLU A 169 1.83 -7.76 11.94
N TYR A 170 0.88 -6.96 11.46
CA TYR A 170 0.98 -5.52 11.49
C TYR A 170 0.35 -4.94 12.76
N ARG A 171 1.13 -4.13 13.46
CA ARG A 171 0.65 -3.30 14.57
C ARG A 171 0.61 -1.86 14.09
N SER A 172 -0.59 -1.28 14.10
CA SER A 172 -0.75 0.13 13.77
C SER A 172 -0.01 0.98 14.80
N PRO A 173 0.81 1.97 14.40
CA PRO A 173 1.38 2.92 15.36
C PRO A 173 0.29 3.78 16.03
N PHE A 174 -0.93 3.76 15.52
CA PHE A 174 -2.09 4.44 16.08
C PHE A 174 -2.89 3.58 17.08
N SER A 175 -2.54 2.30 17.30
CA SER A 175 -3.32 1.42 18.19
C SER A 175 -3.15 1.72 19.67
N ASP A 176 -2.02 2.33 20.06
CA ASP A 176 -1.75 2.72 21.46
C ASP A 176 -2.24 4.14 21.77
N ALA A 177 -2.70 4.88 20.76
CA ALA A 177 -3.45 6.11 20.97
C ALA A 177 -4.89 5.72 21.35
N GLN A 178 -5.20 5.79 22.65
CA GLN A 178 -6.57 5.72 23.16
C GLN A 178 -7.52 6.51 22.24
N PRO A 179 -8.67 5.95 21.82
CA PRO A 179 -9.72 6.76 21.24
C PRO A 179 -10.29 7.64 22.36
N GLY A 180 -9.82 8.89 22.42
CA GLY A 180 -10.51 9.94 23.16
C GLY A 180 -11.93 10.05 22.62
N GLY A 181 -12.87 9.50 23.37
CA GLY A 181 -14.27 9.47 23.01
C GLY A 181 -14.92 10.86 22.95
N GLY A 182 -15.92 10.96 22.09
CA GLY A 182 -17.17 11.66 22.34
C GLY A 182 -17.14 13.18 22.39
N ALA A 183 -17.61 13.79 21.30
CA ALA A 183 -18.66 14.79 21.39
C ALA A 183 -19.72 14.47 20.32
N GLY A 184 -20.63 13.57 20.68
CA GLY A 184 -21.99 13.66 20.18
C GLY A 184 -22.72 14.79 20.93
N GLU A 185 -23.65 15.41 20.22
CA GLU A 185 -24.69 16.33 20.70
C GLU A 185 -24.26 17.73 21.17
N ALA A 186 -24.36 18.69 20.25
CA ALA A 186 -25.05 19.94 20.54
C ALA A 186 -25.67 20.55 19.28
N ALA A 187 -26.98 20.80 19.40
CA ALA A 187 -27.79 21.79 18.68
C ALA A 187 -28.08 21.58 17.19
N GLY A 188 -29.31 21.16 16.93
CA GLY A 188 -29.97 21.45 15.66
C GLY A 188 -29.97 22.95 15.39
N SER A 189 -29.66 23.31 14.15
CA SER A 189 -30.00 24.61 13.60
C SER A 189 -30.69 24.37 12.26
N SER A 190 -31.96 24.76 12.23
CA SER A 190 -32.82 24.85 11.06
C SER A 190 -32.18 25.78 10.02
N TYR A 191 -32.00 25.28 8.80
CA TYR A 191 -31.94 26.10 7.60
C TYR A 191 -33.02 25.62 6.61
N ALA A 192 -34.27 25.74 7.05
CA ALA A 192 -35.37 25.99 6.14
C ALA A 192 -35.53 27.51 6.06
N ASP A 193 -34.97 28.11 5.00
CA ASP A 193 -35.51 29.30 4.32
C ASP A 193 -34.46 29.78 3.31
N LEU A 194 -34.72 29.52 2.03
CA LEU A 194 -34.35 30.36 0.88
C LEU A 194 -35.10 29.80 -0.34
N ARG A 195 -36.40 30.09 -0.37
CA ARG A 195 -37.22 30.18 -1.58
C ARG A 195 -38.13 31.39 -1.40
N ASP A 196 -37.70 32.51 -1.97
CA ASP A 196 -38.46 33.34 -2.91
C ASP A 196 -37.52 34.41 -3.50
#